data_AF-A0A8X7VGQ6-F1
#
_entry.id   AF-A0A8X7VGQ6-F1
#
_cell.length_a   1.000
_cell.length_b   1.000
_cell.length_c   1.000
_cell.angle_alpha   90.00
_cell.angle_beta   90.00
_cell.angle_gamma   90.00
#
_symmetry.space_group_name_H-M   'P 1'
#
loop_
_entity.id
_entity.type
_entity.pdbx_description
1 polymer ?
#
loop_
_entity_poly.entity_id
_entity_poly.type
_entity_poly.pdbx_seq_one_letter_code
_entity_poly.pdbx_strand_id
1 'polypeptide(L)'
;MYETLASLYVEIETIFYFDSAAAVRSQVISSLTRLGDAARTMMTAFETAIQKETSRTPVTGGGVHPLTRYVMNYLSFLVDYSESIAVIFENWQPTLPSSSYGGEDAYPEEIYSSPVSVRIAWVILLTLCKIDGKAQPYKDVALSYLFLANNLQYVVVKVRTSNVKLLLGEDWVVRHEGKVKQYADKFEKLAWGKVLTSLPEYPAEEITPEEAKEFLVRFDDEFEASYRKQISWVIPDPKLRDWIKVSLSHKLMLVCTELYEINRFGSGGDGFNVRYTSEDIGNYLSDLYFGSRGSGSGSVSTKGSGAGSSSTGKSREGRSH
;
A
#
# COMPACT_ATOMS: atom_id res chain seq x y z
N MET A 1 15.71 22.93 14.82
CA MET A 1 16.07 23.29 16.21
C MET A 1 17.30 22.54 16.67
N TYR A 2 17.24 21.22 16.86
CA TYR A 2 18.41 20.42 17.28
C TYR A 2 19.59 20.61 16.33
N GLU A 3 19.40 20.38 15.03
CA GLU A 3 20.44 20.50 14.00
C GLU A 3 21.08 21.89 13.94
N THR A 4 20.26 22.94 14.03
CA THR A 4 20.74 24.34 14.09
C THR A 4 21.63 24.57 15.32
N LEU A 5 21.23 24.06 16.49
CA LEU A 5 22.02 24.21 17.70
C LEU A 5 23.30 23.36 17.67
N ALA A 6 23.22 22.16 17.08
CA ALA A 6 24.35 21.24 16.96
C ALA A 6 25.40 21.77 15.98
N SER A 7 24.99 22.34 14.84
CA SER A 7 25.90 22.95 13.86
C SER A 7 26.62 24.19 14.41
N LEU A 8 25.94 24.97 15.26
CA LEU A 8 26.53 26.15 15.91
C LEU A 8 27.36 25.80 17.16
N TYR A 9 27.37 24.55 17.60
CA TYR A 9 28.00 24.15 18.87
C TYR A 9 29.47 24.54 18.95
N VAL A 10 30.26 24.27 17.90
CA VAL A 10 31.71 24.56 17.86
C VAL A 10 31.98 26.07 17.87
N GLU A 11 31.17 26.84 17.15
CA GLU A 11 31.29 28.30 17.11
C GLU A 11 30.94 28.90 18.48
N ILE A 12 29.89 28.42 19.12
CA ILE A 12 29.50 28.81 20.48
C ILE A 12 30.61 28.47 21.48
N GLU A 13 31.17 27.27 21.44
CA GLU A 13 32.31 26.88 22.30
C GLU A 13 33.51 27.82 22.10
N THR A 14 33.77 28.23 20.85
CA THR A 14 34.89 29.11 20.51
C THR A 14 34.67 30.54 20.99
N ILE A 15 33.47 31.10 20.80
CA ILE A 15 33.13 32.46 21.24
C ILE A 15 33.09 32.56 22.77
N PHE A 16 32.55 31.53 23.44
CA PHE A 16 32.34 31.50 24.88
C PHE A 16 33.40 30.66 25.63
N TYR A 17 34.64 30.64 25.14
CA TYR A 17 35.71 29.77 25.67
C TYR A 17 36.13 30.10 27.11
N PHE A 18 35.93 31.34 27.57
CA PHE A 18 36.30 31.77 28.91
C PHE A 18 35.45 31.12 30.00
N ASP A 19 36.05 30.86 31.17
CA ASP A 19 35.36 30.24 32.32
C ASP A 19 34.16 31.05 32.80
N SER A 20 34.22 32.39 32.69
CA SER A 20 33.09 33.27 33.02
C SER A 20 31.85 33.01 32.17
N ALA A 21 32.00 32.38 31.00
CA ALA A 21 30.91 32.02 30.10
C ALA A 21 30.54 30.52 30.12
N ALA A 22 31.09 29.74 31.07
CA ALA A 22 30.80 28.30 31.19
C ALA A 22 29.29 27.99 31.33
N ALA A 23 28.52 28.89 31.95
CA ALA A 23 27.06 28.74 32.06
C ALA A 23 26.37 28.71 30.68
N VAL A 24 26.82 29.52 29.71
CA VAL A 24 26.27 29.55 28.35
C VAL A 24 26.53 28.23 27.63
N ARG A 25 27.77 27.74 27.71
CA ARG A 25 28.18 26.46 27.14
C ARG A 25 27.40 25.28 27.73
N SER A 26 27.26 25.25 29.05
CA SER A 26 26.43 24.26 29.75
C SER A 26 24.97 24.30 29.31
N GLN A 27 24.41 25.50 29.10
CA GLN A 27 23.03 25.67 28.66
C GLN A 27 22.80 25.15 27.23
N VAL A 28 23.78 25.27 26.34
CA VAL A 28 23.72 24.73 24.97
C VAL A 28 23.68 23.20 25.00
N ILE A 29 24.58 22.57 25.77
CA ILE A 29 24.60 21.11 25.96
C ILE A 29 23.26 20.64 26.55
N SER A 30 22.79 21.30 27.61
CA SER A 30 21.50 20.98 28.23
C SER A 30 20.34 21.09 27.23
N SER A 31 20.35 22.11 26.37
CA SER A 31 19.32 22.31 25.36
C SER A 31 19.35 21.23 24.27
N LEU A 32 20.54 20.83 23.80
CA LEU A 32 20.70 19.71 22.88
C LEU A 32 20.17 18.40 23.48
N THR A 33 20.53 18.10 24.72
CA THR A 33 20.04 16.90 25.43
C THR A 33 18.52 16.91 25.54
N ARG A 34 17.92 18.03 25.96
CA ARG A 34 16.46 18.16 26.09
C ARG A 34 15.72 18.04 24.75
N LEU A 35 16.29 18.59 23.68
CA LEU A 35 15.73 18.45 22.32
C LEU A 35 15.81 16.99 21.85
N GLY A 36 16.92 16.30 22.11
CA GLY A 36 17.06 14.87 21.83
C GLY A 36 16.07 14.01 22.63
N ASP A 37 15.93 14.26 23.93
CA ASP A 37 14.95 13.58 24.79
C ASP A 37 13.50 13.78 24.31
N ALA A 38 13.17 15.00 23.89
CA ALA A 38 11.86 15.31 23.33
C ALA A 38 11.61 14.52 22.03
N ALA A 39 12.59 14.49 21.12
CA ALA A 39 12.50 13.72 19.88
C ALA A 39 12.34 12.21 20.14
N ARG A 40 13.10 11.64 21.08
CA ARG A 40 12.94 10.24 21.51
C ARG A 40 11.54 9.96 22.07
N THR A 41 11.04 10.86 22.92
CA THR A 41 9.70 10.75 23.50
C THR A 41 8.60 10.82 22.44
N MET A 42 8.74 11.72 21.46
CA MET A 42 7.82 11.81 20.32
C MET A 42 7.81 10.53 19.50
N MET A 43 8.98 9.92 19.25
CA MET A 43 9.07 8.64 18.55
C MET A 43 8.45 7.49 19.36
N THR A 44 8.70 7.38 20.67
CA THR A 44 8.02 6.39 21.54
C THR A 44 6.50 6.56 21.51
N ALA A 45 6.02 7.81 21.57
CA ALA A 45 4.59 8.09 21.51
C ALA A 45 3.99 7.70 20.14
N PHE A 46 4.74 7.92 19.06
CA PHE A 46 4.36 7.50 17.72
C PHE A 46 4.28 5.96 17.59
N GLU A 47 5.29 5.23 18.05
CA GLU A 47 5.27 3.76 18.12
C GLU A 47 4.08 3.25 18.94
N THR A 48 3.85 3.85 20.10
CA THR A 48 2.72 3.51 20.99
C THR A 48 1.37 3.77 20.32
N ALA A 49 1.23 4.86 19.57
CA ALA A 49 0.01 5.17 18.84
C ALA A 49 -0.28 4.13 17.75
N ILE A 50 0.73 3.68 17.00
CA ILE A 50 0.60 2.59 16.03
C ILE A 50 0.15 1.30 16.72
N GLN A 51 0.74 0.96 17.87
CA GLN A 51 0.35 -0.22 18.65
C GLN A 51 -1.09 -0.15 19.15
N LYS A 52 -1.51 1.01 19.66
CA LYS A 52 -2.84 1.22 20.24
C LYS A 52 -3.93 1.48 19.20
N GLU A 53 -3.61 1.49 17.91
CA GLU A 53 -4.59 1.74 16.85
C GLU A 53 -5.61 0.59 16.73
N THR A 54 -6.81 0.80 17.28
CA THR A 54 -7.87 -0.21 17.42
C THR A 54 -8.93 -0.18 16.32
N SER A 55 -8.85 0.69 15.31
CA SER A 55 -9.86 0.73 14.25
C SER A 55 -10.05 -0.65 13.61
N ARG A 56 -11.32 -1.10 13.56
CA ARG A 56 -11.72 -2.43 13.08
C ARG A 56 -12.38 -2.40 11.71
N THR A 57 -12.64 -1.22 11.15
CA THR A 57 -13.33 -1.07 9.86
C THR A 57 -12.38 -1.48 8.74
N PRO A 58 -12.66 -2.58 8.00
CA PRO A 58 -11.84 -2.98 6.86
C PRO A 58 -11.90 -1.92 5.77
N VAL A 59 -10.82 -1.77 5.01
CA VAL A 59 -10.81 -0.89 3.84
C VAL A 59 -11.65 -1.55 2.75
N THR A 60 -12.72 -0.87 2.32
CA THR A 60 -13.56 -1.34 1.23
C THR A 60 -12.72 -1.63 -0.01
N GLY A 61 -12.91 -2.81 -0.60
CA GLY A 61 -12.15 -3.26 -1.78
C GLY A 61 -10.69 -3.62 -1.52
N GLY A 62 -10.22 -3.66 -0.25
CA GLY A 62 -8.89 -4.16 0.09
C GLY A 62 -7.74 -3.20 -0.24
N GLY A 63 -8.02 -1.91 -0.44
CA GLY A 63 -6.99 -0.91 -0.74
C GLY A 63 -6.00 -0.64 0.40
N VAL A 64 -5.07 0.29 0.16
CA VAL A 64 -4.06 0.69 1.17
C VAL A 64 -4.72 1.34 2.38
N HIS A 65 -4.37 0.87 3.57
CA HIS A 65 -4.88 1.38 4.83
C HIS A 65 -4.32 2.79 5.15
N PRO A 66 -5.13 3.73 5.70
CA PRO A 66 -4.67 5.07 6.05
C PRO A 66 -3.45 5.09 7.00
N LEU A 67 -3.41 4.18 7.97
CA LEU A 67 -2.25 4.00 8.87
C LEU A 67 -0.94 3.79 8.08
N THR A 68 -0.93 2.88 7.11
CA THR A 68 0.24 2.61 6.25
C THR A 68 0.69 3.88 5.54
N ARG A 69 -0.26 4.66 4.99
CA ARG A 69 0.05 5.92 4.31
C ARG A 69 0.66 6.94 5.25
N TYR A 70 0.04 7.13 6.41
CA TYR A 70 0.47 8.08 7.42
C TYR A 70 1.87 7.76 7.93
N VAL A 71 2.10 6.50 8.34
CA VAL A 71 3.40 6.09 8.88
C VAL A 71 4.49 6.21 7.84
N MET A 72 4.29 5.71 6.62
CA MET A 72 5.33 5.78 5.60
C MET A 72 5.62 7.21 5.15
N ASN A 73 4.63 8.10 5.10
CA ASN A 73 4.87 9.52 4.82
C ASN A 73 5.67 10.16 5.96
N TYR A 74 5.31 9.90 7.21
CA TYR A 74 6.06 10.39 8.37
C TYR A 74 7.52 9.93 8.34
N LEU A 75 7.76 8.63 8.12
CA LEU A 75 9.11 8.09 8.03
C LEU A 75 9.89 8.67 6.85
N SER A 76 9.24 8.87 5.69
CA SER A 76 9.88 9.47 4.51
C SER A 76 10.40 10.88 4.80
N PHE A 77 9.67 11.69 5.58
CA PHE A 77 10.14 13.02 5.99
C PHE A 77 11.17 12.97 7.11
N LEU A 78 11.06 11.98 8.00
CA LEU A 78 11.96 11.85 9.14
C LEU A 78 13.39 11.53 8.69
N VAL A 79 13.55 10.64 7.70
CA VAL A 79 14.87 10.21 7.22
C VAL A 79 15.68 11.30 6.52
N ASP A 80 15.04 12.41 6.13
CA ASP A 80 15.76 13.58 5.62
C ASP A 80 16.66 14.22 6.69
N TYR A 81 16.41 13.93 7.97
CA TYR A 81 17.23 14.33 9.12
C TYR A 81 18.06 13.15 9.68
N SER A 82 18.36 12.14 8.85
CA SER A 82 18.98 10.88 9.30
C SER A 82 20.29 11.05 10.07
N GLU A 83 21.14 12.02 9.71
CA GLU A 83 22.39 12.30 10.44
C GLU A 83 22.11 12.77 11.88
N SER A 84 21.27 13.78 12.04
CA SER A 84 20.88 14.30 13.36
C SER A 84 20.17 13.25 14.20
N ILE A 85 19.31 12.45 13.57
CA ILE A 85 18.53 11.41 14.24
C ILE A 85 19.40 10.23 14.65
N ALA A 86 20.43 9.88 13.86
CA ALA A 86 21.39 8.84 14.24
C ALA A 86 22.09 9.17 15.57
N VAL A 87 22.47 10.44 15.77
CA VAL A 87 23.04 10.94 17.04
C VAL A 87 22.00 10.92 18.16
N ILE A 88 20.78 11.41 17.90
CA ILE A 88 19.71 11.42 18.92
C ILE A 88 19.31 10.02 19.38
N PHE A 89 19.33 9.05 18.46
CA PHE A 89 18.98 7.64 18.72
C PHE A 89 20.17 6.80 19.17
N GLU A 90 21.36 7.38 19.27
CA GLU A 90 22.53 6.69 19.80
C GLU A 90 22.26 6.19 21.22
N ASN A 91 22.61 4.93 21.49
CA ASN A 91 22.35 4.25 22.76
C ASN A 91 20.88 4.20 23.20
N TRP A 92 19.94 4.57 22.32
CA TRP A 92 18.52 4.52 22.63
C TRP A 92 17.91 3.17 22.27
N GLN A 93 17.79 2.31 23.29
CA GLN A 93 17.23 0.98 23.14
C GLN A 93 15.74 1.02 22.79
N PRO A 94 15.26 0.25 21.80
CA PRO A 94 13.85 0.06 21.56
C PRO A 94 13.19 -0.62 22.76
N THR A 95 11.99 -0.18 23.12
CA THR A 95 11.13 -0.95 24.02
C THR A 95 10.57 -2.11 23.22
N LEU A 96 11.38 -3.16 23.08
CA LEU A 96 10.99 -4.39 22.41
C LEU A 96 9.83 -5.04 23.19
N PRO A 97 8.66 -5.29 22.58
CA PRO A 97 7.72 -6.24 23.13
C PRO A 97 8.39 -7.61 23.16
N SER A 98 8.56 -8.17 24.36
CA SER A 98 9.08 -9.52 24.54
C SER A 98 8.36 -10.51 23.61
N SER A 99 9.13 -11.12 22.71
CA SER A 99 8.94 -12.45 22.12
C SER A 99 7.59 -12.81 21.47
N SER A 100 6.72 -11.85 21.13
CA SER A 100 5.36 -12.16 20.65
C SER A 100 5.14 -12.00 19.14
N TYR A 101 6.13 -11.52 18.39
CA TYR A 101 6.05 -11.39 16.93
C TYR A 101 6.88 -12.48 16.25
N GLY A 102 6.43 -13.73 16.41
CA GLY A 102 6.99 -14.90 15.72
C GLY A 102 6.59 -14.90 14.25
N GLY A 103 7.35 -14.17 13.43
CA GLY A 103 7.38 -14.33 11.98
C GLY A 103 8.78 -14.76 11.54
N GLU A 104 8.87 -15.36 10.36
CA GLU A 104 10.13 -15.81 9.71
C GLU A 104 11.14 -14.67 9.40
N ASP A 105 10.78 -13.42 9.67
CA ASP A 105 11.61 -12.25 9.40
C ASP A 105 12.52 -11.94 10.61
N ALA A 106 13.83 -11.89 10.38
CA ALA A 106 14.82 -11.53 11.40
C ALA A 106 14.55 -10.14 12.00
N TYR A 107 14.82 -10.00 13.30
CA TYR A 107 14.63 -8.74 14.01
C TYR A 107 15.55 -7.65 13.44
N PRO A 108 15.10 -6.39 13.35
CA PRO A 108 15.91 -5.30 12.81
C PRO A 108 17.30 -5.16 13.46
N GLU A 109 17.43 -5.45 14.76
CA GLU A 109 18.71 -5.42 15.48
C GLU A 109 19.73 -6.45 14.98
N GLU A 110 19.28 -7.54 14.35
CA GLU A 110 20.15 -8.58 13.80
C GLU A 110 20.69 -8.20 12.42
N ILE A 111 20.00 -7.30 11.71
CA ILE A 111 20.30 -6.92 10.33
C ILE A 111 21.07 -5.59 10.25
N TYR A 112 20.77 -4.64 11.14
CA TYR A 112 21.29 -3.28 11.05
C TYR A 112 22.11 -2.90 12.28
N SER A 113 23.26 -2.27 12.06
CA SER A 113 24.10 -1.72 13.13
C SER A 113 23.86 -0.23 13.40
N SER A 114 23.25 0.49 12.44
CA SER A 114 22.95 1.91 12.58
C SER A 114 21.69 2.11 13.45
N PRO A 115 21.74 2.91 14.54
CA PRO A 115 20.59 3.14 15.41
C PRO A 115 19.36 3.67 14.68
N VAL A 116 19.56 4.55 13.69
CA VAL A 116 18.46 5.08 12.88
C VAL A 116 17.88 3.99 11.95
N SER A 117 18.71 3.17 11.31
CA SER A 117 18.23 2.08 10.46
C SER A 117 17.42 1.05 11.25
N VAL A 118 17.92 0.64 12.43
CA VAL A 118 17.20 -0.26 13.36
C VAL A 118 15.84 0.32 13.71
N ARG A 119 15.79 1.59 14.11
CA ARG A 119 14.55 2.24 14.53
C ARG A 119 13.54 2.40 13.39
N ILE A 120 13.99 2.80 12.20
CA ILE A 120 13.12 2.94 11.02
C ILE A 120 12.56 1.57 10.61
N ALA A 121 13.41 0.54 10.54
CA ALA A 121 12.98 -0.82 10.23
C ALA A 121 11.99 -1.35 11.28
N TRP A 122 12.22 -1.06 12.56
CA TRP A 122 11.31 -1.41 13.66
C TRP A 122 9.91 -0.80 13.49
N VAL A 123 9.83 0.50 13.20
CA VAL A 123 8.54 1.17 13.01
C VAL A 123 7.79 0.63 11.78
N ILE A 124 8.51 0.29 10.71
CA ILE A 124 7.92 -0.37 9.53
C ILE A 124 7.40 -1.75 9.90
N LEU A 125 8.18 -2.58 10.58
CA LEU A 125 7.76 -3.90 11.05
C LEU A 125 6.52 -3.81 11.93
N LEU A 126 6.52 -2.90 12.90
CA LEU A 126 5.40 -2.65 13.79
C LEU A 126 4.12 -2.28 13.02
N THR A 127 4.27 -1.45 11.99
CA THR A 127 3.17 -1.07 11.10
C THR A 127 2.66 -2.28 10.32
N LEU A 128 3.55 -3.10 9.74
CA LEU A 128 3.18 -4.29 9.00
C LEU A 128 2.45 -5.33 9.88
N CYS A 129 2.92 -5.57 11.11
CA CYS A 129 2.22 -6.43 12.07
C CYS A 129 0.83 -5.88 12.42
N LYS A 130 0.70 -4.55 12.55
CA LYS A 130 -0.62 -3.93 12.78
C LYS A 130 -1.55 -4.11 11.59
N ILE A 131 -1.02 -4.00 10.37
CA ILE A 131 -1.78 -4.24 9.14
C ILE A 131 -2.18 -5.71 9.01
N ASP A 132 -1.34 -6.66 9.40
CA ASP A 132 -1.69 -8.08 9.43
C ASP A 132 -2.91 -8.35 10.32
N GLY A 133 -2.91 -7.81 11.54
CA GLY A 133 -4.08 -7.87 12.43
C GLY A 133 -5.33 -7.22 11.83
N LYS A 134 -5.19 -6.22 10.96
CA LYS A 134 -6.31 -5.57 10.24
C LYS A 134 -6.79 -6.34 9.01
N ALA A 135 -6.07 -7.38 8.59
CA ALA A 135 -6.52 -8.29 7.53
C ALA A 135 -7.49 -9.38 8.05
N GLN A 136 -7.48 -9.65 9.36
CA GLN A 136 -8.29 -10.69 10.00
C GLN A 136 -9.82 -10.49 9.90
N PRO A 137 -10.38 -9.26 9.96
CA PRO A 137 -11.83 -9.08 9.91
C PRO A 137 -12.45 -9.24 8.52
N TYR A 138 -11.66 -9.39 7.45
CA TYR A 138 -12.20 -9.66 6.11
C TYR A 138 -12.81 -11.05 6.06
N LYS A 139 -14.06 -11.15 5.60
CA LYS A 139 -14.77 -12.44 5.45
C LYS A 139 -14.18 -13.31 4.34
N ASP A 140 -13.59 -12.67 3.34
CA ASP A 140 -12.98 -13.34 2.20
C ASP A 140 -11.46 -13.36 2.36
N VAL A 141 -10.90 -14.58 2.46
CA VAL A 141 -9.47 -14.80 2.64
C VAL A 141 -8.67 -14.27 1.44
N ALA A 142 -9.20 -14.35 0.22
CA ALA A 142 -8.52 -13.80 -0.95
C ALA A 142 -8.40 -12.27 -0.84
N LEU A 143 -9.47 -11.61 -0.37
CA LEU A 143 -9.45 -10.16 -0.14
C LEU A 143 -8.49 -9.77 0.99
N SER A 144 -8.35 -10.58 2.04
CA SER A 144 -7.31 -10.39 3.07
C SER A 144 -5.91 -10.39 2.45
N TYR A 145 -5.59 -11.36 1.59
CA TYR A 145 -4.28 -11.41 0.92
C TYR A 145 -4.06 -10.25 -0.05
N LEU A 146 -5.11 -9.83 -0.77
CA LEU A 146 -5.04 -8.64 -1.63
C LEU A 146 -4.74 -7.38 -0.81
N PHE A 147 -5.39 -7.24 0.34
CA PHE A 147 -5.14 -6.14 1.27
C PHE A 147 -3.70 -6.13 1.79
N LEU A 148 -3.17 -7.29 2.17
CA LEU A 148 -1.76 -7.43 2.57
C LEU A 148 -0.80 -7.05 1.43
N ALA A 149 -1.03 -7.55 0.22
CA ALA A 149 -0.23 -7.23 -0.96
C ALA A 149 -0.24 -5.71 -1.25
N ASN A 150 -1.41 -5.08 -1.24
CA ASN A 150 -1.56 -3.65 -1.47
C ASN A 150 -0.80 -2.80 -0.45
N ASN A 151 -0.92 -3.12 0.84
CA ASN A 151 -0.24 -2.36 1.88
C ASN A 151 1.27 -2.56 1.84
N LEU A 152 1.74 -3.79 1.65
CA LEU A 152 3.17 -4.06 1.57
C LEU A 152 3.78 -3.44 0.31
N GLN A 153 3.11 -3.52 -0.85
CA GLN A 153 3.55 -2.85 -2.07
C GLN A 153 3.67 -1.35 -1.88
N TYR A 154 2.72 -0.72 -1.19
CA TYR A 154 2.80 0.70 -0.86
C TYR A 154 4.04 1.02 0.00
N VAL A 155 4.32 0.21 1.02
CA VAL A 155 5.53 0.36 1.86
C VAL A 155 6.78 0.22 0.99
N VAL A 156 6.88 -0.82 0.16
CA VAL A 156 8.02 -1.06 -0.74
C VAL A 156 8.26 0.11 -1.68
N VAL A 157 7.20 0.63 -2.33
CA VAL A 157 7.29 1.79 -3.22
C VAL A 157 7.76 3.03 -2.45
N LYS A 158 7.24 3.26 -1.24
CA LYS A 158 7.65 4.39 -0.40
C LYS A 158 9.10 4.29 0.04
N VAL A 159 9.56 3.10 0.44
CA VAL A 159 10.98 2.87 0.75
C VAL A 159 11.83 3.17 -0.47
N ARG A 160 11.51 2.56 -1.62
CA ARG A 160 12.27 2.72 -2.86
C ARG A 160 12.38 4.16 -3.36
N THR A 161 11.34 4.97 -3.15
CA THR A 161 11.22 6.34 -3.68
C THR A 161 11.63 7.43 -2.71
N SER A 162 12.08 7.07 -1.49
CA SER A 162 12.53 8.02 -0.47
C SER A 162 13.93 7.67 0.02
N ASN A 163 14.51 8.55 0.84
CA ASN A 163 15.80 8.33 1.50
C ASN A 163 15.78 7.14 2.48
N VAL A 164 14.62 6.55 2.76
CA VAL A 164 14.51 5.32 3.57
C VAL A 164 15.28 4.18 2.91
N LYS A 165 15.34 4.13 1.56
CA LYS A 165 16.15 3.13 0.83
C LYS A 165 17.62 3.18 1.23
N LEU A 166 18.19 4.37 1.47
CA LEU A 166 19.60 4.53 1.83
C LEU A 166 19.90 3.92 3.20
N LEU A 167 18.92 3.90 4.10
CA LEU A 167 19.06 3.33 5.45
C LEU A 167 18.85 1.82 5.49
N LEU A 168 17.95 1.28 4.66
CA LEU A 168 17.55 -0.13 4.69
C LEU A 168 18.25 -1.00 3.64
N GLY A 169 18.78 -0.39 2.57
CA GLY A 169 19.47 -1.08 1.49
C GLY A 169 18.55 -1.77 0.47
N GLU A 170 19.15 -2.20 -0.65
CA GLU A 170 18.43 -2.86 -1.75
C GLU A 170 17.91 -4.24 -1.35
N ASP A 171 18.68 -5.00 -0.54
CA ASP A 171 18.28 -6.34 -0.11
C ASP A 171 16.95 -6.35 0.66
N TRP A 172 16.70 -5.31 1.47
CA TRP A 172 15.42 -5.15 2.14
C TRP A 172 14.29 -4.98 1.13
N VAL A 173 14.49 -4.19 0.09
CA VAL A 173 13.50 -3.94 -0.97
C VAL A 173 13.19 -5.25 -1.72
N VAL A 174 14.22 -5.94 -2.20
CA VAL A 174 14.08 -7.20 -2.95
C VAL A 174 13.37 -8.27 -2.12
N ARG A 175 13.72 -8.42 -0.84
CA ARG A 175 13.06 -9.37 0.07
C ARG A 175 11.57 -9.09 0.20
N HIS A 176 11.20 -7.83 0.40
CA HIS A 176 9.80 -7.45 0.58
C HIS A 176 9.01 -7.48 -0.73
N GLU A 177 9.64 -7.22 -1.89
CA GLU A 177 9.01 -7.48 -3.19
C GLU A 177 8.71 -8.97 -3.41
N GLY A 178 9.61 -9.86 -3.01
CA GLY A 178 9.35 -11.30 -2.98
C GLY A 178 8.12 -11.63 -2.15
N LYS A 179 7.97 -11.00 -0.98
CA LYS A 179 6.81 -11.19 -0.10
C LYS A 179 5.51 -10.59 -0.67
N VAL A 180 5.56 -9.45 -1.37
CA VAL A 180 4.42 -8.92 -2.15
C VAL A 180 3.96 -9.95 -3.17
N LYS A 181 4.90 -10.52 -3.94
CA LYS A 181 4.59 -11.56 -4.92
C LYS A 181 3.94 -12.78 -4.28
N GLN A 182 4.45 -13.26 -3.14
CA GLN A 182 3.85 -14.37 -2.41
C GLN A 182 2.40 -14.08 -1.97
N TYR A 183 2.11 -12.87 -1.49
CA TYR A 183 0.73 -12.48 -1.15
C TYR A 183 -0.17 -12.42 -2.38
N ALA A 184 0.34 -11.88 -3.49
CA ALA A 184 -0.39 -11.81 -4.74
C ALA A 184 -0.68 -13.20 -5.33
N ASP A 185 0.29 -14.13 -5.30
CA ASP A 185 0.12 -15.52 -5.72
C ASP A 185 -0.95 -16.25 -4.87
N LYS A 186 -0.94 -16.04 -3.54
CA LYS A 186 -1.96 -16.59 -2.64
C LYS A 186 -3.34 -15.99 -2.91
N PHE A 187 -3.42 -14.69 -3.15
CA PHE A 187 -4.64 -14.02 -3.56
C PHE A 187 -5.18 -14.64 -4.86
N GLU A 188 -4.38 -14.76 -5.92
CA GLU A 188 -4.80 -15.33 -7.20
C GLU A 188 -5.30 -16.76 -7.04
N LYS A 189 -4.56 -17.60 -6.31
CA LYS A 189 -4.94 -18.99 -6.05
C LYS A 189 -6.28 -19.11 -5.33
N LEU A 190 -6.54 -18.24 -4.36
CA LEU A 190 -7.80 -18.30 -3.58
C LEU A 190 -8.96 -17.63 -4.32
N ALA A 191 -8.70 -16.55 -5.05
CA ALA A 191 -9.71 -15.79 -5.76
C ALA A 191 -10.20 -16.50 -7.03
N TRP A 192 -9.29 -17.18 -7.74
CA TRP A 192 -9.55 -17.78 -9.05
C TRP A 192 -9.35 -19.29 -9.06
N GLY A 193 -8.95 -19.91 -7.95
CA GLY A 193 -8.62 -21.34 -7.88
C GLY A 193 -9.72 -22.25 -8.43
N LYS A 194 -10.99 -21.99 -8.08
CA LYS A 194 -12.12 -22.78 -8.59
C LYS A 194 -12.30 -22.69 -10.10
N VAL A 195 -12.06 -21.51 -10.67
CA VAL A 195 -12.10 -21.31 -12.13
C VAL A 195 -10.95 -22.07 -12.78
N LEU A 196 -9.76 -21.97 -12.19
CA LEU A 196 -8.54 -22.62 -12.70
C LEU A 196 -8.56 -24.15 -12.56
N THR A 197 -9.35 -24.70 -11.64
CA THR A 197 -9.53 -26.15 -11.46
C THR A 197 -10.91 -26.63 -11.88
N SER A 198 -11.59 -25.89 -12.78
CA SER A 198 -12.94 -26.24 -13.24
C SER A 198 -12.95 -27.40 -14.25
N LEU A 199 -11.79 -27.70 -14.82
CA LEU A 199 -11.56 -28.68 -15.88
C LEU A 199 -11.06 -30.03 -15.34
N PRO A 200 -11.29 -31.14 -16.08
CA PRO A 200 -10.80 -32.45 -15.72
C PRO A 200 -9.28 -32.57 -15.89
N GLU A 201 -8.65 -33.48 -15.15
CA GLU A 201 -7.21 -33.78 -15.27
C GLU A 201 -6.89 -34.84 -16.33
N TYR A 202 -7.90 -35.39 -17.01
CA TYR A 202 -7.78 -36.48 -17.99
C TYR A 202 -7.99 -36.00 -19.44
N PRO A 203 -7.54 -36.76 -20.45
CA PRO A 203 -7.50 -36.28 -21.84
C PRO A 203 -8.86 -35.88 -22.39
N ALA A 204 -8.90 -34.82 -23.19
CA ALA A 204 -10.13 -34.29 -23.78
C ALA A 204 -10.84 -35.30 -24.69
N GLU A 205 -10.11 -36.27 -25.24
CA GLU A 205 -10.64 -37.32 -26.11
C GLU A 205 -11.49 -38.37 -25.38
N GLU A 206 -11.35 -38.45 -24.05
CA GLU A 206 -12.10 -39.40 -23.21
C GLU A 206 -13.42 -38.80 -22.67
N ILE A 207 -13.67 -37.51 -22.93
CA ILE A 207 -14.81 -36.77 -22.39
C ILE A 207 -16.06 -36.97 -23.27
N THR A 208 -17.17 -37.33 -22.64
CA THR A 208 -18.46 -37.44 -23.33
C THR A 208 -19.06 -36.07 -23.67
N PRO A 209 -19.94 -35.97 -24.68
CA PRO A 209 -20.63 -34.72 -25.02
C PRO A 209 -21.35 -34.09 -23.82
N GLU A 210 -22.00 -34.91 -22.99
CA GLU A 210 -22.72 -34.47 -21.79
C GLU A 210 -21.78 -33.87 -20.74
N GLU A 211 -20.63 -34.51 -20.50
CA GLU A 211 -19.60 -34.03 -19.57
C GLU A 211 -18.95 -32.73 -20.08
N ALA A 212 -18.63 -32.65 -21.38
CA ALA A 212 -18.08 -31.44 -22.00
C ALA A 212 -19.00 -30.22 -21.80
N LYS A 213 -20.32 -30.41 -21.95
CA LYS A 213 -21.30 -29.37 -21.69
C LYS A 213 -21.34 -28.97 -20.21
N GLU A 214 -21.22 -29.93 -19.29
CA GLU A 214 -21.18 -29.64 -17.85
C GLU A 214 -19.94 -28.83 -17.47
N PHE A 215 -18.77 -29.15 -18.03
CA PHE A 215 -17.53 -28.39 -17.80
C PHE A 215 -17.64 -26.94 -18.26
N LEU A 216 -18.22 -26.68 -19.44
CA LEU A 216 -18.45 -25.33 -19.95
C LEU A 216 -19.36 -24.51 -19.01
N VAL A 217 -20.50 -25.08 -18.60
CA VAL A 217 -21.42 -24.40 -17.69
C VAL A 217 -20.77 -24.12 -16.33
N ARG A 218 -20.02 -25.09 -15.80
CA ARG A 218 -19.30 -24.92 -14.52
C ARG A 218 -18.26 -23.82 -14.60
N PHE A 219 -17.50 -23.77 -15.69
CA PHE A 219 -16.53 -22.70 -15.93
C PHE A 219 -17.21 -21.33 -15.97
N ASP A 220 -18.29 -21.19 -16.76
CA ASP A 220 -19.03 -19.95 -16.90
C ASP A 220 -19.55 -19.44 -15.54
N ASP A 221 -20.13 -20.33 -14.75
CA ASP A 221 -20.69 -20.00 -13.43
C ASP A 221 -19.59 -19.61 -12.42
N GLU A 222 -18.48 -20.35 -12.36
CA GLU A 222 -17.37 -20.04 -11.44
C GLU A 222 -16.62 -18.77 -11.87
N PHE A 223 -16.46 -18.52 -13.18
CA PHE A 223 -15.87 -17.30 -13.70
C PHE A 223 -16.72 -16.08 -13.34
N GLU A 224 -18.03 -16.13 -13.63
CA GLU A 224 -18.97 -15.06 -13.35
C GLU A 224 -19.07 -14.76 -11.85
N ALA A 225 -19.09 -15.82 -11.01
CA ALA A 225 -19.08 -15.69 -9.55
C ALA A 225 -17.80 -15.00 -9.06
N SER A 226 -16.63 -15.41 -9.58
CA SER A 226 -15.34 -14.85 -9.22
C SER A 226 -15.21 -13.39 -9.66
N TYR A 227 -15.66 -13.06 -10.87
CA TYR A 227 -15.67 -11.70 -11.41
C TYR A 227 -16.57 -10.76 -10.61
N ARG A 228 -17.84 -11.13 -10.40
CA ARG A 228 -18.81 -10.29 -9.67
C ARG A 228 -18.37 -9.98 -8.25
N LYS A 229 -17.70 -10.93 -7.60
CA LYS A 229 -17.15 -10.76 -6.26
C LYS A 229 -16.04 -9.70 -6.22
N GLN A 230 -15.22 -9.65 -7.27
CA GLN A 230 -13.99 -8.87 -7.33
C GLN A 230 -14.12 -7.51 -8.03
N ILE A 231 -15.23 -7.22 -8.72
CA ILE A 231 -15.44 -5.96 -9.45
C ILE A 231 -15.29 -4.70 -8.58
N SER A 232 -15.55 -4.82 -7.27
CA SER A 232 -15.41 -3.70 -6.31
C SER A 232 -14.04 -3.63 -5.64
N TRP A 233 -13.15 -4.60 -5.90
CA TRP A 233 -11.83 -4.67 -5.27
C TRP A 233 -10.87 -3.69 -5.96
N VAL A 234 -9.82 -3.31 -5.24
CA VAL A 234 -8.92 -2.23 -5.66
C VAL A 234 -7.48 -2.71 -5.54
N ILE A 235 -6.70 -2.49 -6.59
CA ILE A 235 -5.22 -2.53 -6.54
C ILE A 235 -4.72 -1.14 -6.94
N PRO A 236 -4.32 -0.31 -5.95
CA PRO A 236 -3.93 1.07 -6.23
C PRO A 236 -2.64 1.20 -7.04
N ASP A 237 -1.67 0.31 -6.81
CA ASP A 237 -0.39 0.34 -7.52
C ASP A 237 -0.57 -0.22 -8.94
N PRO A 238 -0.31 0.56 -10.00
CA PRO A 238 -0.55 0.12 -11.37
C PRO A 238 0.34 -1.05 -11.75
N LYS A 239 1.61 -1.09 -11.30
CA LYS A 239 2.54 -2.17 -11.64
C LYS A 239 2.10 -3.50 -11.05
N LEU A 240 1.70 -3.51 -9.78
CA LEU A 240 1.15 -4.70 -9.13
C LEU A 240 -0.16 -5.13 -9.80
N ARG A 241 -1.04 -4.17 -10.12
CA ARG A 241 -2.32 -4.46 -10.80
C ARG A 241 -2.11 -5.10 -12.16
N ASP A 242 -1.22 -4.54 -12.97
CA ASP A 242 -0.93 -5.05 -14.31
C ASP A 242 -0.26 -6.42 -14.22
N TRP A 243 0.67 -6.61 -13.27
CA TRP A 243 1.31 -7.90 -13.04
C TRP A 243 0.30 -9.01 -12.69
N ILE A 244 -0.61 -8.74 -11.74
CA ILE A 244 -1.69 -9.69 -11.37
C ILE A 244 -2.58 -9.99 -12.57
N LYS A 245 -2.99 -8.95 -13.32
CA LYS A 245 -3.86 -9.12 -14.50
C LYS A 245 -3.20 -9.97 -15.57
N VAL A 246 -1.93 -9.71 -15.88
CA VAL A 246 -1.16 -10.48 -16.88
C VAL A 246 -0.99 -11.94 -16.43
N SER A 247 -0.62 -12.17 -15.16
CA SER A 247 -0.50 -13.52 -14.58
C SER A 247 -1.81 -14.30 -14.70
N LEU A 248 -2.92 -13.67 -14.30
CA LEU A 248 -4.24 -14.26 -14.34
C LEU A 248 -4.73 -14.52 -15.78
N SER A 249 -4.56 -13.56 -16.70
CA SER A 249 -4.90 -13.73 -18.11
C SER A 249 -4.16 -14.91 -18.74
N HIS A 250 -2.87 -15.07 -18.44
CA HIS A 250 -2.10 -16.21 -18.93
C HIS A 250 -2.66 -17.54 -18.40
N LYS A 251 -2.96 -17.62 -17.10
CA LYS A 251 -3.53 -18.84 -16.48
C LYS A 251 -4.91 -19.17 -17.04
N LEU A 252 -5.78 -18.18 -17.21
CA LEU A 252 -7.12 -18.38 -17.77
C LEU A 252 -7.07 -18.74 -19.25
N MET A 253 -6.14 -18.18 -20.03
CA MET A 253 -5.99 -18.55 -21.44
C MET A 253 -5.64 -20.03 -21.63
N LEU A 254 -4.85 -20.63 -20.72
CA LEU A 254 -4.57 -22.06 -20.73
C LEU A 254 -5.85 -22.87 -20.52
N VAL A 255 -6.67 -22.49 -19.53
CA VAL A 255 -7.97 -23.11 -19.24
C VAL A 255 -8.93 -22.96 -20.43
N CYS A 256 -9.00 -21.79 -21.05
CA CYS A 256 -9.86 -21.56 -22.23
C CYS A 256 -9.42 -22.40 -23.43
N THR A 257 -8.12 -22.60 -23.63
CA THR A 257 -7.58 -23.44 -24.71
C THR A 257 -7.99 -24.89 -24.49
N GLU A 258 -7.88 -25.38 -23.26
CA GLU A 258 -8.29 -26.74 -22.90
C GLU A 258 -9.81 -26.92 -23.05
N LEU A 259 -10.61 -25.95 -22.57
CA LEU A 259 -12.07 -25.94 -22.80
C LEU A 259 -12.44 -25.99 -24.27
N TYR A 260 -11.70 -25.28 -25.12
CA TYR A 260 -11.94 -25.28 -26.56
C TYR A 260 -11.71 -26.68 -27.15
N GLU A 261 -10.66 -27.38 -26.74
CA GLU A 261 -10.41 -28.76 -27.15
C GLU A 261 -11.49 -29.71 -26.64
N ILE A 262 -11.87 -29.61 -25.37
CA ILE A 262 -12.97 -30.39 -24.77
C ILE A 262 -14.27 -30.17 -25.55
N ASN A 263 -14.58 -28.92 -25.91
CA ASN A 263 -15.75 -28.58 -26.70
C ASN A 263 -15.70 -29.19 -28.11
N ARG A 264 -14.52 -29.13 -28.75
CA ARG A 264 -14.29 -29.68 -30.10
C ARG A 264 -14.48 -31.20 -30.15
N PHE A 265 -13.87 -31.93 -29.22
CA PHE A 265 -13.94 -33.39 -29.17
C PHE A 265 -15.29 -33.88 -28.64
N GLY A 266 -15.81 -33.27 -27.58
CA GLY A 266 -17.08 -33.64 -26.96
C GLY A 266 -18.30 -33.32 -27.83
N SER A 267 -18.28 -32.26 -28.64
CA SER A 267 -19.46 -31.90 -29.44
C SER A 267 -19.58 -32.64 -30.78
N GLY A 268 -18.65 -33.55 -31.13
CA GLY A 268 -18.68 -34.27 -32.41
C GLY A 268 -18.55 -33.37 -33.63
N GLY A 269 -17.98 -32.16 -33.48
CA GLY A 269 -17.66 -31.23 -34.57
C GLY A 269 -18.54 -29.98 -34.71
N ASP A 270 -19.71 -29.91 -34.08
CA ASP A 270 -20.62 -28.75 -34.21
C ASP A 270 -20.36 -27.64 -33.15
N GLY A 271 -19.67 -27.98 -32.05
CA GLY A 271 -19.32 -27.08 -30.95
C GLY A 271 -20.53 -26.64 -30.11
N PHE A 272 -20.44 -26.75 -28.79
CA PHE A 272 -21.38 -26.08 -27.89
C PHE A 272 -21.21 -24.56 -27.96
N ASN A 273 -22.32 -23.83 -27.82
CA ASN A 273 -22.32 -22.38 -27.77
C ASN A 273 -21.66 -21.90 -26.47
N VAL A 274 -20.50 -21.26 -26.58
CA VAL A 274 -19.71 -20.79 -25.43
C VAL A 274 -20.19 -19.40 -25.02
N ARG A 275 -20.46 -19.19 -23.73
CA ARG A 275 -20.97 -17.92 -23.22
C ARG A 275 -19.93 -16.80 -23.17
N TYR A 276 -18.68 -17.16 -22.90
CA TYR A 276 -17.55 -16.22 -22.86
C TYR A 276 -16.48 -16.66 -23.86
N THR A 277 -16.21 -15.83 -24.85
CA THR A 277 -15.05 -16.04 -25.71
C THR A 277 -13.76 -15.67 -24.96
N SER A 278 -12.62 -16.14 -25.47
CA SER A 278 -11.31 -15.73 -24.94
C SER A 278 -11.12 -14.20 -24.96
N GLU A 279 -11.71 -13.51 -25.95
CA GLU A 279 -11.70 -12.05 -26.05
C GLU A 279 -12.58 -11.40 -24.96
N ASP A 280 -13.76 -11.95 -24.71
CA ASP A 280 -14.65 -11.46 -23.64
C ASP A 280 -13.96 -11.55 -22.28
N ILE A 281 -13.32 -12.67 -21.96
CA ILE A 281 -12.58 -12.86 -20.72
C ILE A 281 -11.49 -11.79 -20.57
N GLY A 282 -10.76 -11.51 -21.65
CA GLY A 282 -9.78 -10.41 -21.68
C GLY A 282 -10.40 -9.06 -21.29
N ASN A 283 -11.56 -8.74 -21.86
CA ASN A 283 -12.30 -7.51 -21.56
C ASN A 283 -12.76 -7.44 -20.09
N TYR A 284 -13.35 -8.51 -19.57
CA TYR A 284 -13.77 -8.59 -18.17
C TYR A 284 -12.60 -8.40 -17.20
N LEU A 285 -11.48 -9.09 -17.43
CA LEU A 285 -10.27 -8.93 -16.62
C LEU A 285 -9.71 -7.51 -16.72
N SER A 286 -9.84 -6.88 -17.89
CA SER A 286 -9.36 -5.51 -18.12
C SER A 286 -10.05 -4.49 -17.20
N ASP A 287 -11.29 -4.73 -16.78
CA ASP A 287 -12.06 -3.83 -15.91
C ASP A 287 -11.82 -4.07 -14.41
N LEU A 288 -11.15 -5.16 -14.03
CA LEU A 288 -10.93 -5.50 -12.63
C LEU A 288 -9.92 -4.58 -11.93
N TYR A 289 -10.14 -4.46 -10.61
CA TYR A 289 -9.22 -3.87 -9.63
C TYR A 289 -9.03 -2.35 -9.67
N PHE A 290 -9.87 -1.62 -10.39
CA PHE A 290 -9.92 -0.15 -10.34
C PHE A 290 -10.80 0.39 -9.20
N GLY A 291 -11.53 -0.50 -8.52
CA GLY A 291 -12.60 -0.14 -7.60
C GLY A 291 -13.89 0.20 -8.33
N SER A 292 -14.98 0.30 -7.57
CA SER A 292 -16.21 0.84 -8.12
C SER A 292 -15.93 2.26 -8.61
N ARG A 293 -16.02 2.48 -9.94
CA ARG A 293 -16.25 3.81 -10.49
C ARG A 293 -17.56 4.26 -9.87
N GLY A 294 -17.49 4.96 -8.74
CA GLY A 294 -18.61 5.73 -8.27
C GLY A 294 -19.10 6.52 -9.48
N SER A 295 -20.37 6.37 -9.82
CA SER A 295 -21.07 7.26 -10.71
C SER A 295 -21.06 8.65 -10.06
N GLY A 296 -19.91 9.29 -10.16
CA GLY A 296 -19.60 10.63 -9.75
C GLY A 296 -19.29 11.40 -11.02
N SER A 297 -20.28 11.44 -11.92
CA SER A 297 -20.48 12.65 -12.72
C SER A 297 -20.80 13.76 -11.71
N GLY A 298 -19.76 14.27 -11.06
CA GLY A 298 -19.78 15.57 -10.45
C GLY A 298 -19.90 16.54 -11.61
N SER A 299 -21.15 16.78 -12.01
CA SER A 299 -21.50 17.95 -12.80
C SER A 299 -20.82 19.14 -12.12
N VAL A 300 -19.79 19.65 -12.77
CA VAL A 300 -19.25 20.96 -12.45
C VAL A 300 -20.36 21.92 -12.85
N SER A 301 -21.28 22.18 -11.94
CA SER A 301 -22.15 23.34 -12.02
C SER A 301 -21.27 24.56 -11.75
N THR A 302 -20.58 25.01 -12.79
CA THR A 302 -20.09 26.39 -12.89
C THR A 302 -21.29 27.31 -12.76
N LYS A 303 -21.58 27.77 -11.55
CA LYS A 303 -22.33 29.02 -11.36
C LYS A 303 -21.38 30.14 -11.77
N GLY A 304 -21.49 30.54 -13.03
CA GLY A 304 -20.93 31.78 -13.51
C GLY A 304 -21.64 32.94 -12.81
N SER A 305 -20.94 33.62 -11.92
CA SER A 305 -21.30 34.97 -11.48
C SER A 305 -20.67 35.94 -12.47
N GLY A 306 -21.41 36.19 -13.55
CA GLY A 306 -21.08 37.20 -14.54
C GLY A 306 -22.04 38.39 -14.44
N ALA A 307 -21.44 39.56 -14.58
CA ALA A 307 -22.00 40.88 -14.89
C ALA A 307 -22.52 41.75 -13.73
N GLY A 308 -22.04 43.00 -13.70
CA GLY A 308 -22.76 44.06 -13.00
C GLY A 308 -22.01 45.37 -12.73
N SER A 309 -21.11 45.83 -13.59
CA SER A 309 -20.68 47.25 -13.57
C SER A 309 -21.83 48.12 -14.10
N SER A 310 -22.42 48.97 -13.26
CA SER A 310 -23.27 50.08 -13.71
C SER A 310 -22.88 51.37 -12.99
N SER A 311 -22.18 52.22 -13.74
CA SER A 311 -22.07 53.65 -13.51
C SER A 311 -23.41 54.31 -13.84
N THR A 312 -24.00 55.03 -12.88
CA THR A 312 -25.05 56.03 -13.16
C THR A 312 -24.70 57.32 -12.47
N GLY A 313 -24.39 58.32 -13.29
CA GLY A 313 -24.21 59.70 -12.88
C GLY A 313 -25.52 60.31 -12.36
N LYS A 314 -25.37 61.23 -11.41
CA LYS A 314 -26.39 62.22 -11.07
C LYS A 314 -25.88 63.57 -11.53
N SER A 315 -26.39 64.02 -12.68
CA SER A 315 -26.53 65.43 -13.02
C SER A 315 -27.67 66.02 -12.20
N ARG A 316 -27.41 67.17 -11.56
CA ARG A 316 -28.43 68.07 -11.06
C ARG A 316 -28.03 69.47 -11.53
N GLU A 317 -28.75 69.97 -12.54
CA GLU A 317 -28.97 71.40 -12.77
C GLU A 317 -29.44 72.03 -11.43
N GLY A 318 -29.15 73.26 -11.02
CA GLY A 318 -28.70 74.46 -11.71
C GLY A 318 -29.50 75.63 -11.12
N ARG A 319 -28.85 76.81 -10.99
CA ARG A 319 -29.43 78.18 -11.00
C ARG A 319 -29.56 78.96 -9.67
N SER A 320 -28.91 80.14 -9.68
CA SER A 320 -29.21 81.49 -9.11
C SER A 320 -29.90 81.57 -7.75
N HIS A 321 -29.48 82.38 -6.77
CA HIS A 321 -28.90 83.72 -6.75
C HIS A 321 -27.91 83.85 -5.59
#